data_AF-A0A1X0A8V2-F1
#
_entry.id   AF-A0A1X0A8V2-F1
#
_cell.length_a   1.000
_cell.length_b   1.000
_cell.length_c   1.000
_cell.angle_alpha   90.00
_cell.angle_beta   90.00
_cell.angle_gamma   90.00
#
_symmetry.space_group_name_H-M   'P 1'
#
loop_
_entity.id
_entity.type
_entity.pdbx_description
1 polymer ?
#
loop_
_entity_poly.entity_id
_entity_poly.type
_entity_poly.pdbx_seq_one_letter_code
_entity_poly.pdbx_strand_id
1 'polypeptide(L)'
;MRTESRSSSTLQILDVDDSPVPTGEIGEICIRTDEPDSVLRHLPQRPGSRRSWCGWYHSGDRGRLDASGLLRFSGPYRQYGPPVR
;
A
#
# COMPACT_ATOMS: atom_id res chain seq x y z
N MET A 1 8.83 -27.54 -18.63
CA MET A 1 9.39 -26.21 -18.34
C MET A 1 8.67 -25.67 -17.11
N ARG A 2 9.36 -25.52 -15.98
CA ARG A 2 8.78 -24.88 -14.79
C ARG A 2 9.20 -23.42 -14.83
N THR A 3 8.32 -22.54 -15.31
CA THR A 3 8.51 -21.10 -15.18
C THR A 3 8.42 -20.80 -13.71
N GLU A 4 9.56 -20.60 -13.05
CA GLU A 4 9.57 -20.13 -11.67
C GLU A 4 9.06 -18.69 -11.69
N SER A 5 7.76 -18.53 -11.41
CA SER A 5 7.15 -17.23 -11.13
C SER A 5 7.85 -16.68 -9.87
N ARG A 6 8.71 -15.68 -10.08
CA ARG A 6 9.26 -14.87 -8.99
C ARG A 6 8.26 -13.79 -8.71
N SER A 7 7.29 -14.11 -7.86
CA SER A 7 6.30 -13.15 -7.41
C SER A 7 6.96 -12.07 -6.56
N SER A 8 7.28 -10.91 -7.14
CA SER A 8 7.70 -9.73 -6.39
C SER A 8 6.48 -8.95 -5.92
N SER A 9 6.48 -8.60 -4.64
CA SER A 9 5.53 -7.64 -4.08
C SER A 9 6.31 -6.56 -3.33
N THR A 10 5.93 -5.31 -3.56
CA THR A 10 6.53 -4.13 -2.94
C THR A 10 5.54 -3.56 -1.95
N LEU A 11 6.01 -3.23 -0.75
CA LEU A 11 5.27 -2.46 0.25
C LEU A 11 5.86 -1.06 0.32
N GLN A 12 5.00 -0.03 0.30
CA GLN A 12 5.40 1.36 0.41
C GLN A 12 4.43 2.11 1.33
N ILE A 13 4.95 3.09 2.05
CA ILE A 13 4.11 4.06 2.79
C ILE A 13 3.92 5.28 1.89
N LEU A 14 2.67 5.61 1.57
CA LEU A 14 2.31 6.70 0.66
C LEU A 14 1.55 7.82 1.41
N ASP A 15 1.68 9.05 0.95
CA ASP A 15 1.01 10.25 1.49
C ASP A 15 -0.45 10.36 1.02
N VAL A 16 -0.97 11.55 0.63
CA VAL A 16 -2.31 11.79 0.04
C VAL A 16 -2.31 11.92 -1.49
N ASP A 17 -1.13 12.10 -2.08
CA ASP A 17 -0.90 12.31 -3.52
C ASP A 17 -0.19 11.10 -4.18
N ASP A 18 -0.19 9.96 -3.48
CA ASP A 18 0.41 8.69 -3.88
C ASP A 18 1.94 8.73 -4.01
N SER A 19 2.56 9.63 -3.24
CA SER A 19 4.02 9.75 -3.17
C SER A 19 4.58 9.07 -1.91
N PRO A 20 5.76 8.42 -2.00
CA PRO A 20 6.45 7.86 -0.84
C PRO A 20 6.70 8.91 0.25
N VAL A 21 6.32 8.58 1.49
CA VAL A 21 6.72 9.41 2.65
C VAL A 21 8.14 9.06 3.12
N PRO A 22 8.85 9.99 3.77
CA PRO A 22 10.12 9.72 4.43
C PRO A 22 10.06 8.62 5.50
N THR A 23 11.18 7.94 5.74
CA THR A 23 11.30 6.97 6.83
C THR A 23 10.94 7.59 8.18
N GLY A 24 10.12 6.90 8.96
CA GLY A 24 9.61 7.38 10.25
C GLY A 24 8.31 8.17 10.16
N GLU A 25 7.89 8.63 8.97
CA GLU A 25 6.64 9.36 8.80
C GLU A 25 5.44 8.43 8.60
N ILE A 26 4.28 8.87 9.09
CA ILE A 26 3.03 8.11 9.00
C ILE A 26 2.35 8.42 7.66
N GLY A 27 2.05 7.38 6.91
CA GLY A 27 1.19 7.43 5.73
C GLY A 27 0.33 6.17 5.61
N GLU A 28 -0.25 5.95 4.43
CA GLU A 28 -1.03 4.75 4.13
C GLU A 28 -0.13 3.58 3.73
N ILE A 29 -0.46 2.39 4.24
CA ILE A 29 0.21 1.14 3.86
C ILE A 29 -0.32 0.71 2.49
N CYS A 30 0.55 0.73 1.48
CA CYS A 30 0.21 0.41 0.11
C CYS A 30 1.06 -0.77 -0.39
N ILE A 31 0.44 -1.67 -1.15
CA ILE A 31 1.10 -2.89 -1.65
C ILE A 31 0.91 -2.97 -3.15
N ARG A 32 2.00 -3.19 -3.89
CA ARG A 32 1.95 -3.47 -5.33
C ARG A 32 2.57 -4.82 -5.61
N THR A 33 1.98 -5.55 -6.53
CA THR A 33 2.41 -6.88 -6.91
C THR A 33 2.54 -6.95 -8.43
N ASP A 34 3.64 -7.52 -8.90
CA ASP A 34 3.88 -7.69 -10.34
C ASP A 34 3.24 -8.98 -10.87
N GLU A 35 2.72 -9.83 -9.98
CA GLU A 35 2.05 -11.08 -10.34
C GLU A 35 0.69 -10.83 -10.98
N PRO A 36 0.45 -11.32 -12.22
CA PRO A 36 -0.84 -11.18 -12.87
C PRO A 36 -1.98 -11.88 -12.12
N ASP A 37 -1.72 -13.02 -11.47
CA ASP A 37 -2.72 -13.82 -10.75
C ASP A 37 -2.75 -13.53 -9.23
N SER A 38 -2.14 -12.44 -8.79
CA SER A 38 -2.14 -12.09 -7.37
C SER A 38 -3.55 -11.77 -6.88
N VAL A 39 -3.92 -12.36 -5.74
CA VAL A 39 -5.18 -12.09 -5.05
C VAL A 39 -5.41 -10.58 -4.86
N LEU A 40 -4.36 -9.80 -4.63
CA LEU A 40 -4.45 -8.34 -4.46
C LEU A 40 -4.96 -7.61 -5.71
N ARG A 41 -4.71 -8.15 -6.93
CA ARG A 41 -5.25 -7.59 -8.18
C ARG A 41 -6.74 -7.89 -8.36
N HIS A 42 -7.23 -8.98 -7.75
CA HIS A 42 -8.62 -9.41 -7.82
C HIS A 42 -9.48 -8.91 -6.66
N LEU A 43 -8.87 -8.33 -5.62
CA LEU A 43 -9.63 -7.66 -4.57
C LEU A 43 -10.40 -6.47 -5.14
N PRO A 44 -11.66 -6.24 -4.71
CA PRO A 44 -12.48 -5.16 -5.23
C PRO A 44 -11.82 -3.81 -4.99
N GLN A 45 -11.33 -3.21 -6.08
CA GLN A 45 -10.87 -1.84 -6.10
C GLN A 45 -12.12 -0.95 -6.12
N ARG A 46 -12.29 -0.05 -5.14
CA ARG A 46 -13.47 0.83 -5.16
C ARG A 46 -13.30 1.82 -6.33
N PRO A 47 -14.21 1.86 -7.32
CA PRO A 47 -14.12 2.81 -8.43
C PRO A 47 -14.17 4.24 -7.88
N GLY A 48 -13.22 5.09 -8.30
CA GLY A 48 -13.05 6.45 -7.77
C GLY A 48 -12.33 6.55 -6.43
N SER A 49 -11.90 5.43 -5.85
CA SER A 49 -10.98 5.45 -4.70
C SER A 49 -9.52 5.44 -5.17
N ARG A 50 -8.69 6.07 -4.34
CA ARG A 50 -7.24 6.17 -4.49
C ARG A 50 -6.52 4.85 -4.81
N ARG A 51 -7.14 3.73 -4.41
CA ARG A 51 -6.77 2.32 -4.71
C ARG A 51 -6.52 1.95 -6.18
N SER A 52 -6.83 2.82 -7.14
CA SER A 52 -6.78 2.48 -8.57
C SER A 52 -5.83 3.34 -9.39
N TRP A 53 -5.24 4.39 -8.82
CA TRP A 53 -4.23 5.18 -9.50
C TRP A 53 -2.86 4.52 -9.26
N CYS A 54 -2.11 4.22 -10.32
CA CYS A 54 -0.73 3.71 -10.27
C CYS A 54 -0.49 2.24 -9.83
N GLY A 55 -1.54 1.42 -9.73
CA GLY A 55 -1.40 -0.03 -9.51
C GLY A 55 -1.08 -0.44 -8.06
N TRP A 56 -1.29 0.45 -7.10
CA TRP A 56 -1.18 0.15 -5.67
C TRP A 56 -2.51 -0.36 -5.11
N TYR A 57 -2.46 -1.45 -4.35
CA TYR A 57 -3.53 -1.80 -3.42
C TYR A 57 -3.35 -0.99 -2.14
N HIS A 58 -4.24 -0.02 -1.91
CA HIS A 58 -4.26 0.74 -0.66
C HIS A 58 -5.01 -0.06 0.40
N SER A 59 -4.40 -0.34 1.56
CA SER A 59 -5.06 -1.17 2.57
C SER A 59 -6.19 -0.43 3.30
N GLY A 60 -6.14 0.91 3.40
CA GLY A 60 -6.96 1.70 4.32
C GLY A 60 -6.35 1.83 5.72
N ASP A 61 -5.16 1.28 5.93
CA ASP A 61 -4.45 1.28 7.20
C ASP A 61 -3.24 2.21 7.18
N ARG A 62 -2.95 2.82 8.32
CA ARG A 62 -1.80 3.71 8.49
C ARG A 62 -0.61 2.98 9.08
N GLY A 63 0.56 3.36 8.66
CA GLY A 63 1.81 2.86 9.22
C GLY A 63 3.00 3.74 8.86
N ARG A 64 4.16 3.33 9.36
CA ARG A 64 5.46 3.91 9.00
C ARG A 64 6.50 2.80 8.88
N LEU A 65 7.51 3.02 8.06
CA LEU A 65 8.73 2.21 8.09
C LEU A 65 9.72 2.85 9.08
N ASP A 66 10.36 2.03 9.91
CA ASP A 66 11.51 2.48 10.68
C ASP A 66 12.82 2.38 9.88
N ALA A 67 13.92 2.81 10.49
CA ALA A 67 15.24 2.82 9.85
C ALA A 67 15.76 1.41 9.47
N SER A 68 15.19 0.35 10.04
CA SER A 68 15.50 -1.03 9.70
C SER A 68 14.58 -1.59 8.59
N GLY A 69 13.66 -0.79 8.08
CA GLY A 69 12.68 -1.19 7.08
C GLY A 69 11.52 -2.02 7.65
N LEU A 70 11.34 -2.04 8.98
CA LEU A 70 10.21 -2.73 9.60
C LEU A 70 8.97 -1.82 9.62
N LEU A 71 7.83 -2.41 9.26
CA LEU A 71 6.54 -1.74 9.30
C LEU A 71 6.01 -1.65 10.73
N ARG A 72 5.67 -0.43 11.16
CA ARG A 72 4.94 -0.18 12.41
C ARG A 72 3.51 0.25 12.11
N PHE A 73 2.55 -0.60 12.49
CA PHE A 73 1.13 -0.35 12.33
C PHE A 73 0.64 0.78 13.27
N SER A 74 -0.21 1.68 12.75
CA SER A 74 -0.71 2.88 13.44
C SER A 74 -2.24 3.01 13.43
N GLY A 75 -2.96 1.96 13.02
CA GLY A 75 -4.43 1.90 13.02
C GLY A 75 -5.10 2.25 11.68
N PRO A 76 -6.40 1.95 11.52
CA PRO A 76 -7.15 2.23 10.30
C PRO A 76 -7.56 3.71 10.22
N TYR A 77 -7.69 4.26 9.00
CA TYR A 77 -8.19 5.63 8.83
C TYR A 77 -9.58 5.85 9.42
N ARG A 78 -10.44 4.83 9.43
CA ARG A 78 -11.80 4.92 10.00
C ARG A 78 -11.81 5.35 11.47
N GLN A 79 -10.72 5.09 12.20
CA GLN A 79 -10.59 5.48 13.60
C GLN A 79 -10.09 6.93 13.80
N TYR A 80 -9.44 7.53 12.79
CA TYR A 80 -8.76 8.83 12.90
C TYR A 80 -9.27 9.91 11.93
N GLY A 81 -10.27 9.59 11.10
CA GLY A 81 -10.74 10.46 10.01
C GLY A 81 -9.89 10.28 8.74
N PRO A 82 -10.40 10.70 7.56
CA PRO A 82 -9.63 10.64 6.32
C PRO A 82 -8.41 11.58 6.40
N PRO A 83 -7.32 11.27 5.68
CA PRO A 83 -6.15 12.14 5.67
C PRO A 83 -6.51 13.52 5.06
N VAL A 84 -5.95 14.59 5.64
CA VAL A 84 -6.15 15.97 5.18
C VAL A 84 -5.26 16.19 3.95
N ARG A 85 -5.85 16.75 2.89
CA ARG A 85 -5.14 17.13 1.65
C ARG A 85 -4.28 18.36 1.86
#